data_AF-A0A957ZSR4-F1
#
_entry.id   AF-A0A957ZSR4-F1
#
_cell.length_a   1.000
_cell.length_b   1.000
_cell.length_c   1.000
_cell.angle_alpha   90.00
_cell.angle_beta   90.00
_cell.angle_gamma   90.00
#
_symmetry.space_group_name_H-M   'P 1'
#
loop_
_entity.id
_entity.type
_entity.pdbx_description
1 polymer ?
#
loop_
_entity_poly.entity_id
_entity_poly.type
_entity_poly.pdbx_seq_one_letter_code
_entity_poly.pdbx_strand_id
1 'polypeptide(L)' 'MSVVHQVPFNLSASLVRELKPSPTLYINERVNAMWSEGQTVYHLGFGESRFPVHPKIQAALRANVHQKSYLAG' A
#
# COMPACT_ATOMS: atom_id res chain seq x y z
N MET A 1 -0.89 34.59 8.22
CA MET A 1 -0.27 33.25 8.40
C MET A 1 -1.26 32.38 9.15
N SER A 2 -2.16 31.67 8.46
CA SER A 2 -3.12 30.76 9.11
C SER A 2 -2.45 29.43 9.40
N VAL A 3 -2.28 29.14 10.69
CA VAL A 3 -1.81 27.85 11.18
C VAL A 3 -2.92 26.83 10.95
N VAL A 4 -2.75 25.94 9.97
CA VAL A 4 -3.64 24.78 9.77
C VAL A 4 -3.44 23.86 10.98
N HIS A 5 -4.41 23.86 11.90
CA HIS A 5 -4.47 22.88 12.98
C HIS A 5 -4.73 21.51 12.35
N GLN A 6 -3.70 20.66 12.25
CA GLN A 6 -3.88 19.25 11.96
C GLN A 6 -4.33 18.55 13.24
N VAL A 7 -5.63 18.33 13.38
CA VAL A 7 -6.16 17.45 14.44
C VAL A 7 -5.74 16.03 14.07
N PRO A 8 -5.02 15.30 14.95
CA PRO A 8 -4.60 13.94 14.63
C PRO A 8 -5.82 13.03 14.56
N PHE A 9 -6.03 12.41 13.39
CA PHE A 9 -7.01 11.33 13.24
C PHE A 9 -6.50 10.09 13.98
N ASN A 10 -7.20 9.73 15.05
CA ASN A 10 -6.92 8.50 15.81
C ASN A 10 -8.14 7.60 15.76
N LEU A 11 -7.95 6.34 15.37
CA LEU A 11 -8.97 5.31 15.53
C LEU A 11 -9.06 4.92 17.01
N SER A 12 -10.27 4.74 17.53
CA SER A 12 -10.44 4.27 18.91
C SER A 12 -9.99 2.81 19.04
N ALA A 13 -9.36 2.46 20.16
CA ALA A 13 -8.89 1.10 20.38
C ALA A 13 -10.04 0.06 20.43
N SER A 14 -11.25 0.47 20.83
CA SER A 14 -12.44 -0.37 20.75
C SER A 14 -12.82 -0.68 19.30
N LEU A 15 -12.84 0.34 18.43
CA LEU A 15 -13.14 0.16 17.01
C LEU A 15 -12.15 -0.81 16.35
N VAL A 16 -10.85 -0.67 16.60
CA VAL A 16 -9.83 -1.54 16.00
C VAL A 16 -9.99 -3.00 16.43
N ARG A 17 -10.36 -3.27 17.69
CA ARG A 17 -10.55 -4.64 18.21
C ARG A 17 -11.74 -5.37 17.59
N GLU A 18 -12.73 -4.63 17.10
CA GLU A 18 -13.95 -5.19 16.49
C GLU A 18 -13.80 -5.44 14.97
N LEU A 19 -12.77 -4.86 14.33
CA LEU A 19 -12.53 -5.05 12.90
C LEU A 19 -12.06 -6.46 12.60
N LYS A 20 -12.83 -7.16 11.76
CA LYS A 20 -12.40 -8.44 11.18
C LYS A 20 -11.60 -8.17 9.90
N PRO A 21 -10.52 -8.92 9.65
CA PRO A 21 -9.82 -8.88 8.37
C PRO A 21 -10.79 -9.13 7.22
N SER A 22 -10.61 -8.42 6.11
CA SER A 22 -11.36 -8.73 4.90
C SER A 22 -10.95 -10.11 4.38
N PRO A 23 -11.84 -10.84 3.67
CA PRO A 23 -11.49 -12.12 3.07
C PRO A 23 -10.25 -12.04 2.16
N THR A 24 -10.08 -10.92 1.44
CA THR A 24 -8.91 -10.67 0.57
C THR A 24 -7.63 -10.48 1.36
N LEU A 25 -7.67 -9.78 2.50
CA LEU A 25 -6.49 -9.62 3.35
C LEU A 25 -6.10 -10.97 3.97
N TYR A 26 -7.08 -11.72 4.47
CA TYR A 26 -6.87 -13.02 5.08
C TYR A 26 -6.17 -14.01 4.13
N ILE A 27 -6.65 -14.11 2.88
CA ILE A 27 -6.03 -15.05 1.93
C ILE A 27 -4.60 -14.62 1.56
N ASN A 28 -4.34 -13.31 1.42
CA ASN A 28 -2.99 -12.78 1.16
C ASN A 28 -2.01 -13.09 2.30
N GLU A 29 -2.43 -12.88 3.55
CA GLU A 29 -1.62 -13.18 4.73
C GLU A 29 -1.33 -14.68 4.86
N ARG A 30 -2.33 -15.52 4.59
CA ARG A 30 -2.17 -16.97 4.61
C ARG A 30 -1.17 -17.46 3.56
N VAL A 31 -1.22 -16.92 2.35
CA VAL A 31 -0.24 -17.23 1.29
C VAL A 31 1.18 -16.82 1.72
N ASN A 32 1.35 -15.64 2.30
CA ASN A 32 2.64 -15.17 2.78
C ASN A 32 3.23 -16.08 3.86
N ALA A 33 2.40 -16.54 4.80
CA ALA A 33 2.81 -17.51 5.83
C ALA A 33 3.31 -18.82 5.19
N MET A 34 2.57 -19.37 4.22
CA MET A 34 2.96 -20.60 3.53
C MET A 34 4.29 -20.45 2.78
N TRP A 35 4.54 -19.32 2.09
CA TRP A 35 5.84 -19.06 1.48
C TRP A 35 6.96 -18.93 2.52
N SER A 36 6.71 -18.32 3.67
CA SER A 36 7.71 -18.20 4.75
C SER A 36 8.11 -19.55 5.36
N GLU A 37 7.20 -20.53 5.30
CA GLU A 37 7.44 -21.93 5.69
C GLU A 37 8.12 -22.75 4.58
N GLY A 38 8.41 -22.14 3.41
CA GLY A 38 9.02 -22.83 2.27
C GLY A 38 8.05 -23.62 1.39
N GLN A 39 6.74 -23.48 1.60
CA GLN A 39 5.74 -24.17 0.78
C GLN A 39 5.63 -23.53 -0.60
N THR A 40 5.45 -24.36 -1.63
CA THR A 40 5.21 -23.87 -3.00
C THR A 40 3.72 -23.56 -3.17
N VAL A 41 3.38 -22.27 -3.21
CA VAL A 41 2.00 -21.79 -3.42
C VAL A 41 1.93 -20.91 -4.65
N TYR A 42 1.06 -21.26 -5.60
CA TYR A 42 0.78 -20.48 -6.81
C TYR A 42 -0.37 -19.51 -6.56
N HIS A 43 -0.01 -18.30 -6.13
CA HIS A 43 -1.00 -17.27 -5.82
C HIS A 43 -1.27 -16.37 -7.03
N LEU A 44 -2.48 -16.47 -7.59
CA LEU A 44 -2.94 -15.70 -8.77
C LEU A 44 -3.77 -14.45 -8.41
N GLY A 45 -4.06 -14.23 -7.13
CA GLY A 45 -4.76 -13.05 -6.61
C GLY A 45 -3.81 -11.88 -6.39
N PHE A 46 -3.19 -11.36 -7.45
CA PHE A 46 -2.22 -10.26 -7.32
C PHE A 46 -2.92 -8.96 -6.87
N GLY A 47 -2.70 -8.53 -5.62
CA GLY A 47 -3.13 -7.20 -5.14
C GLY A 47 -2.24 -6.07 -5.66
N GLU A 48 -0.97 -6.38 -5.94
CA GLU A 48 0.01 -5.49 -6.54
C GLU A 48 0.83 -6.24 -7.60
N SER A 49 1.43 -5.50 -8.53
CA SER A 49 2.38 -6.05 -9.49
C SER A 49 3.61 -6.61 -8.76
N ARG A 50 3.97 -7.86 -9.06
CA ARG A 50 5.24 -8.45 -8.59
C ARG A 50 6.45 -8.05 -9.45
N PHE A 51 6.21 -7.28 -10.51
CA PHE A 51 7.28 -6.80 -11.38
C PHE A 51 7.88 -5.51 -10.82
N PRO A 52 9.21 -5.34 -10.91
CA PRO A 52 9.83 -4.09 -10.50
C PRO A 52 9.32 -2.93 -11.36
N VAL A 53 9.18 -1.76 -10.75
CA VAL A 53 8.79 -0.54 -11.48
C VAL A 53 9.84 -0.25 -12.55
N HIS A 54 9.40 -0.06 -13.80
CA HIS A 54 10.30 0.17 -14.93
C HIS A 54 11.23 1.39 -14.71
N PRO A 55 12.53 1.33 -15.06
CA PRO A 55 13.50 2.40 -14.77
C PRO A 55 13.10 3.79 -15.29
N LYS A 56 12.47 3.86 -16.48
CA LYS A 56 11.97 5.13 -17.03
C LYS A 56 10.92 5.80 -16.14
N ILE A 57 10.05 5.01 -15.51
CA ILE A 57 9.02 5.54 -14.59
C ILE A 57 9.70 6.10 -13.33
N GLN A 58 10.67 5.36 -12.79
CA GLN A 58 11.43 5.83 -11.63
C GLN A 58 12.18 7.14 -11.92
N ALA A 59 12.81 7.25 -13.10
CA ALA A 59 13.53 8.45 -13.52
C ALA A 59 12.57 9.65 -13.67
N ALA A 60 11.43 9.45 -14.32
CA ALA A 60 10.41 10.49 -14.48
C ALA A 60 9.87 10.96 -13.13
N LEU A 61 9.58 10.04 -12.20
CA LEU A 61 9.15 10.38 -10.85
C LEU A 61 10.20 11.21 -10.11
N ARG A 62 11.48 10.77 -10.13
CA ARG A 62 12.60 11.51 -9.50
C ARG A 62 12.79 12.91 -10.08
N ALA A 63 12.69 13.06 -11.40
CA ALA A 63 12.86 14.35 -12.06
C ALA A 63 11.76 15.35 -11.67
N ASN A 64 10.56 14.88 -11.31
CA ASN A 64 9.39 15.74 -11.07
C ASN A 64 9.02 15.89 -9.58
N VAL A 65 9.85 15.44 -8.63
CA VAL A 65 9.54 15.53 -7.18
C VAL A 65 9.28 16.96 -6.67
N HIS A 66 9.77 17.97 -7.38
CA HIS A 66 9.58 19.38 -7.06
C HIS A 66 8.25 19.94 -7.58
N GLN A 67 7.59 19.24 -8.51
CA GLN A 67 6.33 19.68 -9.09
C GLN A 67 5.19 19.45 -8.11
N LYS A 68 4.54 20.54 -7.71
CA LYS A 68 3.39 20.53 -6.79
C LYS A 68 2.05 20.66 -7.50
N SER A 69 2.07 21.26 -8.69
CA SER A 69 0.89 21.45 -9.51
C SER A 69 0.75 20.30 -10.50
N TYR A 70 -0.49 19.96 -10.86
CA TYR A 70 -0.75 19.08 -11.99
C TYR A 70 -0.16 19.68 -13.26
N LEU A 71 0.51 18.85 -14.04
CA LEU A 71 1.00 19.25 -15.36
C LEU A 71 -0.21 19.38 -16.29
N ALA A 72 -0.31 20.49 -17.01
CA ALA A 72 -1.25 20.58 -18.13
C ALA A 72 -0.80 19.56 -19.19
N GLY A 73 -1.73 18.69 -19.59
CA GLY A 73 -1.50 17.68 -20.63
C GLY A 73 -1.41 18.27 -22.03
#